data_AF-A0A452GQ48-F1
#
_entry.id   AF-A0A452GQ48-F1
#
_cell.length_a   1.000
_cell.length_b   1.000
_cell.length_c   1.000
_cell.angle_alpha   90.00
_cell.angle_beta   90.00
_cell.angle_gamma   90.00
#
_symmetry.space_group_name_H-M   'P 1'
#
loop_
_entity.id
_entity.type
_entity.pdbx_description
1 polymer ?
#
loop_
_entity_poly.entity_id
_entity_poly.type
_entity_poly.pdbx_seq_one_letter_code
_entity_poly.pdbx_strand_id
1 'polypeptide(L)'
;TPLWPAAPLRSWLIPVSSPLCASRGESVHVFGFEIPEEEFLAGFDPDVTVRLLYQDGFTDPLRWTGEAGGFGAEEFTALGVAGRLARGPAGPATVVLDSLSWLLLRQPLPAVCQTLGRIPRAAASAGLRVTRILALLHEDLHPPGLVETLRSLAQAVVGVRPAPEGMGSGEDAPRLASMLQRKGTGKVLTKEEYFTVLAGFTPKALGEPTGSVPRDEDADPHSTVDPTANLTFNLRLSDTERRARDGMPLPFHFSAQK
;
A
#
# COMPACT_ATOMS: atom_id res chain seq x y z
N THR A 1 11.82 -22.81 1.35
CA THR A 1 11.78 -21.60 2.19
C THR A 1 12.50 -20.50 1.45
N PRO A 2 11.80 -19.63 0.68
CA PRO A 2 12.47 -18.46 0.16
C PRO A 2 12.55 -17.46 1.32
N LEU A 3 13.73 -17.37 1.94
CA LEU A 3 14.13 -16.20 2.68
C LEU A 3 14.17 -15.05 1.66
N TRP A 4 13.10 -14.26 1.62
CA TRP A 4 13.15 -12.96 0.98
C TRP A 4 14.23 -12.17 1.74
N PRO A 5 15.30 -11.68 1.08
CA PRO A 5 16.33 -10.94 1.80
C PRO A 5 15.68 -9.69 2.42
N ALA A 6 16.18 -9.19 3.54
CA ALA A 6 15.73 -7.91 4.14
C ALA A 6 16.12 -6.68 3.28
N ALA A 7 16.96 -6.88 2.25
CA ALA A 7 17.43 -5.86 1.31
C ALA A 7 16.36 -5.06 0.53
N PRO A 8 15.22 -5.63 0.08
CA PRO A 8 14.19 -4.90 -0.63
C PRO A 8 13.28 -4.12 0.30
N LEU A 9 13.36 -4.24 1.63
CA LEU A 9 12.59 -3.41 2.58
C LEU A 9 13.32 -2.12 2.93
N ARG A 10 14.65 -2.21 3.08
CA ARG A 10 15.57 -1.08 3.27
C ARG A 10 15.45 -0.07 2.12
N SER A 11 15.27 -0.55 0.89
CA SER A 11 15.26 0.29 -0.31
C SER A 11 14.09 1.28 -0.45
N TRP A 12 13.09 1.29 0.45
CA TRP A 12 11.85 2.09 0.31
C TRP A 12 11.58 3.10 1.41
N LEU A 13 11.85 2.71 2.65
CA LEU A 13 11.80 3.64 3.77
C LEU A 13 12.84 4.75 3.58
N ILE A 14 13.97 4.41 2.96
CA ILE A 14 15.14 5.29 2.84
C ILE A 14 14.94 6.44 1.83
N PRO A 15 14.49 6.23 0.58
CA PRO A 15 14.31 7.33 -0.37
C PRO A 15 13.15 8.26 -0.01
N VAL A 16 12.08 7.73 0.59
CA VAL A 16 10.82 8.46 0.78
C VAL A 16 10.83 9.30 2.05
N SER A 17 11.57 8.88 3.09
CA SER A 17 11.59 9.56 4.39
C SER A 17 12.84 10.41 4.63
N SER A 18 14.03 10.02 4.16
CA SER A 18 15.27 10.53 4.74
C SER A 18 15.81 11.82 4.12
N PRO A 19 15.96 12.00 2.80
CA PRO A 19 16.57 13.22 2.27
C PRO A 19 15.59 14.39 2.31
N LEU A 20 14.29 14.11 2.11
CA LEU A 20 13.25 15.14 1.97
C LEU A 20 12.73 15.67 3.31
N CYS A 21 12.71 14.84 4.36
CA CYS A 21 12.28 15.29 5.71
C CYS A 21 13.47 15.84 6.50
N ALA A 22 14.66 15.24 6.38
CA ALA A 22 15.87 15.76 7.03
C ALA A 22 16.27 17.14 6.48
N SER A 23 16.14 17.37 5.15
CA SER A 23 16.40 18.69 4.53
C SER A 23 15.39 19.78 4.95
N ARG A 24 14.24 19.41 5.51
CA ARG A 24 13.20 20.34 5.99
C ARG A 24 13.28 20.70 7.47
N GLY A 25 14.23 20.13 8.21
CA GLY A 25 14.35 20.36 9.66
C GLY A 25 13.26 19.69 10.49
N GLU A 26 12.58 18.67 9.95
CA GLU A 26 11.56 17.90 10.67
C GLU A 26 12.23 16.76 11.47
N SER A 27 11.74 16.46 12.67
CA SER A 27 12.17 15.27 13.41
C SER A 27 11.51 14.03 12.82
N VAL A 28 12.26 12.93 12.72
CA VAL A 28 11.73 11.67 12.19
C VAL A 28 11.76 10.63 13.31
N HIS A 29 10.59 10.18 13.73
CA HIS A 29 10.46 9.15 14.75
C HIS A 29 10.19 7.81 14.09
N VAL A 30 11.11 6.88 14.25
CA VAL A 30 11.04 5.55 13.65
C VAL A 30 10.66 4.55 14.74
N PHE A 31 9.59 3.80 14.54
CA PHE A 31 9.22 2.66 15.37
C PHE A 31 9.65 1.40 14.62
N GLY A 32 10.64 0.70 15.17
CA GLY A 32 11.22 -0.49 14.56
C GLY A 32 10.77 -1.77 15.23
N PHE A 33 9.98 -2.58 14.54
CA PHE A 33 9.44 -3.86 14.99
C PHE A 33 10.05 -5.07 14.26
N GLU A 34 10.63 -4.86 13.08
CA GLU A 34 11.11 -5.91 12.18
C GLU A 34 12.61 -5.82 11.92
N ILE A 35 13.17 -4.60 11.89
CA ILE A 35 14.59 -4.35 11.63
C ILE A 35 15.20 -3.69 12.87
N PRO A 36 16.37 -4.12 13.38
CA PRO A 36 17.03 -3.48 14.51
C PRO A 36 17.63 -2.10 14.15
N GLU A 37 17.95 -1.29 15.17
CA GLU A 37 18.45 0.08 15.00
C GLU A 37 19.72 0.13 14.14
N GLU A 38 20.66 -0.79 14.36
CA GLU A 38 21.94 -0.80 13.66
C GLU A 38 21.76 -1.06 12.16
N GLU A 39 20.85 -1.97 11.80
CA GLU A 39 20.56 -2.30 10.41
C GLU A 39 19.74 -1.21 9.73
N PHE A 40 18.81 -0.58 10.48
CA PHE A 40 18.06 0.56 10.00
C PHE A 40 18.98 1.74 9.71
N LEU A 41 19.87 2.09 10.66
CA LEU A 41 20.80 3.21 10.52
C LEU A 41 21.92 2.94 9.50
N ALA A 42 22.22 1.68 9.22
CA ALA A 42 23.27 1.30 8.28
C ALA A 42 22.99 1.81 6.85
N GLY A 43 23.81 2.77 6.40
CA GLY A 43 23.75 3.36 5.07
C GLY A 43 23.11 4.76 5.02
N PHE A 44 22.70 5.32 6.16
CA PHE A 44 22.39 6.75 6.25
C PHE A 44 23.64 7.59 6.45
N ASP A 45 23.59 8.81 5.92
CA ASP A 45 24.58 9.84 6.23
C ASP A 45 24.46 10.24 7.72
N PRO A 46 25.58 10.41 8.46
CA PRO A 46 25.56 10.84 9.86
C PRO A 46 24.69 12.09 10.11
N ASP A 47 24.60 13.03 9.17
CA ASP A 47 23.77 14.24 9.32
C ASP A 47 22.27 13.93 9.38
N VAL A 48 21.84 12.85 8.73
CA VAL A 48 20.47 12.35 8.76
C VAL A 48 20.22 11.61 10.07
N THR A 49 21.17 10.77 10.49
CA THR A 49 21.08 9.96 11.71
C THR A 49 20.83 10.80 12.96
N VAL A 50 21.44 11.98 13.08
CA VAL A 50 21.21 12.89 14.23
C VAL A 50 19.75 13.37 14.35
N ARG A 51 18.98 13.33 13.25
CA ARG A 51 17.56 13.75 13.21
C ARG A 51 16.58 12.59 13.32
N LEU A 52 17.08 11.36 13.26
CA LEU A 52 16.31 10.15 13.42
C LEU A 52 16.23 9.80 14.91
N LEU A 53 15.01 9.63 15.42
CA LEU A 53 14.75 9.12 16.76
C LEU A 53 14.17 7.73 16.64
N TYR A 54 15.03 6.74 16.83
CA TYR A 54 14.65 5.34 16.77
C TYR A 54 13.98 4.91 18.09
N GLN A 55 12.88 4.16 17.97
CA GLN A 55 12.16 3.53 19.07
C GLN A 55 12.21 2.03 18.86
N ASP A 56 12.97 1.36 19.73
CA ASP A 56 13.15 -0.07 19.66
C ASP A 56 11.89 -0.82 20.11
N GLY A 57 11.24 -1.50 19.17
CA GLY A 57 10.22 -2.52 19.44
C GLY A 57 10.65 -3.92 18.98
N PHE A 58 11.92 -4.09 18.57
CA PHE A 58 12.48 -5.30 17.98
C PHE A 58 13.16 -6.19 19.03
N THR A 59 13.93 -5.60 19.96
CA THR A 59 14.72 -6.38 20.95
C THR A 59 13.84 -7.13 21.95
N ASP A 60 12.79 -6.47 22.44
CA ASP A 60 11.84 -7.08 23.39
C ASP A 60 10.37 -6.81 23.02
N PRO A 61 9.87 -7.45 21.95
CA PRO A 61 8.53 -7.21 21.38
C PRO A 61 7.39 -7.55 22.34
N LEU A 62 7.63 -8.52 23.24
CA LEU A 62 6.67 -9.04 24.21
C LEU A 62 6.96 -8.58 25.64
N ARG A 63 8.01 -7.79 25.85
CA ARG A 63 8.45 -7.30 27.16
C ARG A 63 8.76 -8.39 28.17
N TRP A 64 9.30 -9.51 27.69
CA TRP A 64 9.65 -10.64 28.55
C TRP A 64 10.97 -10.42 29.28
N THR A 65 11.88 -9.63 28.72
CA THR A 65 13.20 -9.36 29.31
C THR A 65 13.14 -8.23 30.34
N GLY A 66 12.10 -7.40 30.29
CA GLY A 66 11.93 -6.27 31.20
C GLY A 66 12.93 -5.13 30.95
N GLU A 67 13.60 -5.13 29.80
CA GLU A 67 14.51 -4.07 29.43
C GLU A 67 13.78 -2.72 29.35
N ALA A 68 14.32 -1.74 30.08
CA ALA A 68 13.75 -0.41 30.19
C ALA A 68 14.02 0.37 28.90
N GLY A 69 13.10 0.31 27.95
CA GLY A 69 13.23 1.06 26.70
C GLY A 69 12.27 0.63 25.61
N GLY A 70 12.00 -0.68 25.53
CA GLY A 70 11.25 -1.29 24.43
C GLY A 70 9.85 -0.71 24.23
N PHE A 71 9.36 -0.69 23.01
CA PHE A 71 8.02 -0.28 22.62
C PHE A 71 7.24 -1.51 22.12
N GLY A 72 6.39 -2.06 22.99
CA GLY A 72 5.62 -3.27 22.70
C GLY A 72 4.30 -3.01 21.97
N ALA A 73 3.65 -4.08 21.50
CA ALA A 73 2.36 -4.00 20.83
C ALA A 73 1.28 -3.31 21.68
N GLU A 74 1.24 -3.58 22.98
CA GLU A 74 0.26 -2.98 23.90
C GLU A 74 0.47 -1.48 24.10
N GLU A 75 1.70 -0.98 23.91
CA GLU A 75 1.99 0.46 23.97
C GLU A 75 1.59 1.20 22.69
N PHE A 76 1.22 0.48 21.62
CA PHE A 76 0.71 1.07 20.39
C PHE A 76 -0.70 1.62 20.57
N THR A 77 -0.77 2.71 21.33
CA THR A 77 -1.93 3.54 21.58
C THR A 77 -1.58 4.99 21.24
N ALA A 78 -2.58 5.83 21.00
CA ALA A 78 -2.32 7.23 20.67
C ALA A 78 -1.51 7.95 21.76
N LEU A 79 -1.76 7.62 23.03
CA LEU A 79 -1.02 8.16 24.18
C LEU A 79 0.38 7.56 24.30
N GLY A 80 0.54 6.25 24.09
CA GLY A 80 1.85 5.59 24.13
C GLY A 80 2.78 6.14 23.05
N VAL A 81 2.28 6.25 21.82
CA VAL A 81 3.02 6.88 20.72
C VAL A 81 3.34 8.34 21.05
N ALA A 82 2.35 9.15 21.46
CA ALA A 82 2.60 10.55 21.81
C ALA A 82 3.61 10.72 22.96
N GLY A 83 3.59 9.84 23.96
CA GLY A 83 4.57 9.83 25.05
C GLY A 83 5.99 9.51 24.58
N ARG A 84 6.15 8.67 23.55
CA ARG A 84 7.46 8.44 22.91
C ARG A 84 7.88 9.63 22.06
N LEU A 85 6.95 10.21 21.31
CA LEU A 85 7.23 11.40 20.50
C LEU A 85 7.67 12.59 21.38
N ALA A 86 7.05 12.76 22.56
CA ALA A 86 7.35 13.83 23.52
C ALA A 86 8.78 13.78 24.09
N ARG A 87 9.49 12.66 23.96
CA ARG A 87 10.91 12.55 24.34
C ARG A 87 11.85 13.18 23.31
N GLY A 88 11.35 13.44 22.11
CA GLY A 88 12.09 14.11 21.03
C GLY A 88 11.97 15.64 21.08
N PRO A 89 12.61 16.33 20.13
CA PRO A 89 12.55 17.78 20.03
C PRO A 89 11.14 18.23 19.62
N ALA A 90 10.67 19.33 20.21
CA ALA A 90 9.39 19.95 19.85
C ALA A 90 9.45 20.49 18.42
N GLY A 91 8.39 20.26 17.63
CA GLY A 91 8.33 20.74 16.25
C GLY A 91 7.49 19.86 15.31
N PRO A 92 7.66 20.07 13.98
CA PRO A 92 7.10 19.19 12.96
C PRO A 92 7.78 17.82 13.03
N ALA A 93 6.97 16.76 13.12
CA ALA A 93 7.45 15.40 13.25
C ALA A 93 6.85 14.50 12.16
N THR A 94 7.67 13.63 11.58
CA THR A 94 7.22 12.52 10.74
C THR A 94 7.32 11.23 11.53
N VAL A 95 6.23 10.45 11.57
CA VAL A 95 6.21 9.13 12.20
C VAL A 95 6.42 8.08 11.14
N VAL A 96 7.33 7.15 11.38
CA VAL A 96 7.67 6.05 10.50
C VAL A 96 7.46 4.74 11.26
N LEU A 97 6.64 3.85 10.71
CA LEU A 97 6.44 2.48 11.19
C LEU A 97 7.13 1.55 10.19
N ASP A 98 8.17 0.85 10.64
CA ASP A 98 8.92 -0.05 9.78
C ASP A 98 8.11 -1.27 9.33
N SER A 99 7.13 -1.71 10.11
CA SER A 99 6.28 -2.87 9.82
C SER A 99 4.90 -2.74 10.48
N LEU A 100 3.91 -2.26 9.73
CA LEU A 100 2.50 -2.24 10.16
C LEU A 100 1.95 -3.67 10.25
N SER A 101 2.48 -4.60 9.45
CA SER A 101 2.09 -6.01 9.49
C SER A 101 2.29 -6.62 10.86
N TRP A 102 3.40 -6.29 11.52
CA TRP A 102 3.67 -6.76 12.88
C TRP A 102 2.57 -6.35 13.88
N LEU A 103 2.07 -5.11 13.77
CA LEU A 103 0.98 -4.60 14.61
C LEU A 103 -0.35 -5.29 14.27
N LEU A 104 -0.67 -5.46 12.99
CA LEU A 104 -1.90 -6.10 12.52
C LEU A 104 -1.99 -7.58 12.88
N LEU A 105 -0.87 -8.25 13.08
CA LEU A 105 -0.83 -9.63 13.57
C LEU A 105 -1.16 -9.75 15.07
N ARG A 106 -1.10 -8.66 15.83
CA ARG A 106 -1.28 -8.65 17.29
C ARG A 106 -2.48 -7.84 17.75
N GLN A 107 -2.98 -6.95 16.91
CA GLN A 107 -4.09 -6.06 17.22
C GLN A 107 -5.13 -6.08 16.09
N PRO A 108 -6.43 -5.95 16.42
CA PRO A 108 -7.47 -5.90 15.40
C PRO A 108 -7.34 -4.62 14.56
N LEU A 109 -7.56 -4.74 13.25
CA LEU A 109 -7.47 -3.63 12.28
C LEU A 109 -8.17 -2.33 12.76
N PRO A 110 -9.40 -2.36 13.30
CA PRO A 110 -10.06 -1.14 13.77
C PRO A 110 -9.27 -0.42 14.88
N ALA A 111 -8.62 -1.16 15.79
CA ALA A 111 -7.82 -0.57 16.86
C ALA A 111 -6.58 0.13 16.29
N VAL A 112 -5.88 -0.53 15.36
CA VAL A 112 -4.71 0.04 14.67
C VAL A 112 -5.10 1.32 13.92
N CYS A 113 -6.16 1.28 13.11
CA CYS A 113 -6.65 2.44 12.37
C CYS A 113 -7.07 3.60 13.29
N GLN A 114 -7.74 3.30 14.41
CA GLN A 114 -8.12 4.30 15.40
C GLN A 114 -6.90 4.94 16.06
N THR A 115 -5.89 4.15 16.41
CA THR A 115 -4.62 4.66 16.94
C THR A 115 -3.95 5.58 15.92
N LEU A 116 -3.78 5.13 14.67
CA LEU A 116 -3.19 5.92 13.58
C LEU A 116 -3.91 7.26 13.38
N GLY A 117 -5.25 7.25 13.37
CA GLY A 117 -6.05 8.47 13.22
C GLY A 117 -6.00 9.42 14.43
N ARG A 118 -5.66 8.91 15.63
CA ARG A 118 -5.57 9.71 16.87
C ARG A 118 -4.16 10.21 17.17
N ILE A 119 -3.11 9.61 16.61
CA ILE A 119 -1.71 10.03 16.80
C ILE A 119 -1.51 11.55 16.59
N PRO A 120 -2.00 12.18 15.49
CA PRO A 120 -1.76 13.60 15.26
C PRO A 120 -2.37 14.50 16.36
N ARG A 121 -3.55 14.13 16.87
CA ARG A 121 -4.22 14.87 17.96
C ARG A 121 -3.52 14.66 19.30
N ALA A 122 -3.12 13.44 19.60
CA ALA A 122 -2.40 13.12 20.83
C ALA A 122 -1.01 13.77 20.85
N ALA A 123 -0.29 13.78 19.72
CA ALA A 123 0.97 14.48 19.58
C ALA A 123 0.81 16.00 19.74
N ALA A 124 -0.27 16.59 19.21
CA ALA A 124 -0.57 18.00 19.40
C ALA A 124 -0.73 18.39 20.88
N SER A 125 -1.36 17.53 21.69
CA SER A 125 -1.45 17.75 23.14
C SER A 125 -0.10 17.67 23.87
N ALA A 126 0.90 17.03 23.25
CA ALA A 126 2.28 16.97 23.73
C ALA A 126 3.19 18.07 23.13
N GLY A 127 2.64 19.03 22.38
CA GLY A 127 3.40 20.13 21.77
C GLY A 127 4.09 19.78 20.44
N LEU A 128 3.72 18.66 19.81
CA LEU A 128 4.30 18.18 18.55
C LEU A 128 3.30 18.25 17.41
N ARG A 129 3.77 18.51 16.19
CA ARG A 129 2.92 18.56 15.00
C ARG A 129 3.29 17.43 14.06
N VAL A 130 2.55 16.32 14.13
CA VAL A 130 2.72 15.20 13.20
C VAL A 130 2.30 15.63 11.80
N THR A 131 3.26 15.76 10.88
CA THR A 131 3.03 16.17 9.49
C THR A 131 2.61 14.98 8.64
N ARG A 132 3.21 13.81 8.89
CA ARG A 132 3.06 12.59 8.09
C ARG A 132 3.21 11.35 8.95
N ILE A 133 2.51 10.29 8.54
CA ILE A 133 2.71 8.94 9.05
C ILE A 133 3.03 8.05 7.85
N LEU A 134 4.19 7.42 7.87
CA LEU A 134 4.64 6.43 6.91
C LEU A 134 4.59 5.07 7.57
N ALA A 135 4.05 4.06 6.89
CA ALA A 135 3.94 2.72 7.42
C ALA A 135 4.17 1.71 6.30
N LEU A 136 5.08 0.77 6.52
CA LEU A 136 5.29 -0.34 5.60
C LEU A 136 4.24 -1.42 5.86
N LEU A 137 3.66 -1.97 4.80
CA LEU A 137 2.73 -3.10 4.87
C LEU A 137 3.21 -4.21 3.93
N HIS A 138 3.31 -5.42 4.47
CA HIS A 138 3.57 -6.63 3.70
C HIS A 138 2.24 -7.23 3.24
N GLU A 139 1.89 -7.05 1.96
CA GLU A 139 0.57 -7.44 1.42
C GLU A 139 0.33 -8.96 1.45
N ASP A 140 1.39 -9.76 1.41
CA ASP A 140 1.36 -11.22 1.43
C ASP A 140 0.97 -11.82 2.79
N LEU A 141 1.11 -11.05 3.86
CA LEU A 141 0.75 -11.48 5.22
C LEU A 141 -0.72 -11.22 5.58
N HIS A 142 -1.49 -10.52 4.73
CA HIS A 142 -2.84 -10.07 5.06
C HIS A 142 -3.87 -10.45 4.00
N PRO A 143 -5.14 -10.66 4.38
CA PRO A 143 -6.20 -10.89 3.41
C PRO A 143 -6.45 -9.63 2.56
N PRO A 144 -6.84 -9.78 1.28
CA PRO A 144 -6.98 -8.66 0.35
C PRO A 144 -7.96 -7.58 0.85
N GLY A 145 -9.06 -7.97 1.49
CA GLY A 145 -10.03 -7.01 2.05
C GLY A 145 -9.45 -6.10 3.14
N LEU A 146 -8.49 -6.59 3.93
CA LEU A 146 -7.79 -5.77 4.93
C LEU A 146 -6.87 -4.75 4.25
N VAL A 147 -6.10 -5.21 3.26
CA VAL A 147 -5.17 -4.38 2.49
C VAL A 147 -5.93 -3.27 1.76
N GLU A 148 -7.06 -3.60 1.13
CA GLU A 148 -7.93 -2.61 0.47
C GLU A 148 -8.48 -1.57 1.44
N THR A 149 -8.85 -1.99 2.65
CA THR A 149 -9.33 -1.08 3.70
C THR A 149 -8.22 -0.09 4.08
N LEU A 150 -7.00 -0.55 4.32
CA LEU A 150 -5.86 0.33 4.62
C LEU A 150 -5.53 1.27 3.46
N ARG A 151 -5.55 0.76 2.21
CA ARG A 151 -5.37 1.55 0.99
C ARG A 151 -6.44 2.63 0.81
N SER A 152 -7.65 2.39 1.31
CA SER A 152 -8.74 3.37 1.27
C SER A 152 -8.53 4.52 2.27
N LEU A 153 -7.92 4.22 3.43
CA LEU A 153 -7.63 5.20 4.48
C LEU A 153 -6.38 6.03 4.19
N ALA A 154 -5.41 5.47 3.46
CA ALA A 154 -4.16 6.14 3.14
C ALA A 154 -4.34 7.27 2.11
N GLN A 155 -3.68 8.40 2.37
CA GLN A 155 -3.63 9.52 1.42
C GLN A 155 -2.75 9.21 0.21
N ALA A 156 -1.65 8.49 0.42
CA ALA A 156 -0.77 8.01 -0.63
C ALA A 156 -0.37 6.57 -0.34
N VAL A 157 -0.30 5.75 -1.38
CA VAL A 157 0.08 4.34 -1.31
C VAL A 157 1.11 4.10 -2.40
N VAL A 158 2.24 3.53 -2.00
CA VAL A 158 3.32 3.15 -2.91
C VAL A 158 3.42 1.63 -2.86
N GLY A 159 2.98 0.99 -3.93
CA GLY A 159 3.10 -0.45 -4.14
C GLY A 159 4.39 -0.78 -4.85
N VAL A 160 4.96 -1.92 -4.49
CA VAL A 160 6.24 -2.39 -5.01
C VAL A 160 6.05 -3.79 -5.52
N ARG A 161 6.38 -4.02 -6.78
CA ARG A 161 6.30 -5.35 -7.38
C ARG A 161 7.57 -5.67 -8.17
N PRO A 162 7.95 -6.94 -8.26
CA PRO A 162 9.00 -7.35 -9.20
C PRO A 162 8.60 -6.96 -10.62
N ALA A 163 9.57 -6.60 -11.46
CA ALA A 163 9.31 -6.41 -12.88
C ALA A 163 8.86 -7.73 -13.53
N PRO A 164 8.08 -7.67 -14.62
CA PRO A 164 7.68 -8.86 -15.36
C PRO A 164 8.90 -9.67 -15.83
N GLU A 165 8.72 -10.99 -15.92
CA GLU A 165 9.76 -11.94 -16.31
C GLU A 165 10.38 -11.55 -17.66
N GLY A 166 11.71 -11.48 -17.72
CA GLY A 166 12.48 -11.12 -18.92
C GLY A 166 13.22 -9.79 -18.87
N MET A 167 13.01 -8.96 -17.84
CA MET A 167 13.64 -7.63 -17.71
C MET A 167 14.99 -7.62 -16.93
N GLY A 168 15.57 -8.80 -16.70
CA GLY A 168 16.85 -9.00 -16.00
C GLY A 168 16.70 -9.72 -14.66
N SER A 169 17.73 -10.46 -14.24
CA SER A 169 17.82 -11.13 -12.92
C SER A 169 19.07 -10.66 -12.19
N GLY A 170 18.93 -10.16 -10.97
CA GLY A 170 20.06 -9.70 -10.15
C GLY A 170 19.64 -8.65 -9.12
N GLU A 171 20.61 -8.14 -8.38
CA GLU A 171 20.41 -7.12 -7.33
C GLU A 171 19.95 -5.76 -7.92
N ASP A 172 20.42 -5.44 -9.12
CA ASP A 172 20.05 -4.24 -9.90
C ASP A 172 18.79 -4.43 -10.78
N ALA A 173 18.09 -5.57 -10.64
CA ALA A 173 16.94 -5.86 -11.49
C ALA A 173 15.87 -4.77 -11.36
N PRO A 174 15.28 -4.33 -12.50
CA PRO A 174 14.21 -3.34 -12.47
C PRO A 174 13.03 -3.86 -11.65
N ARG A 175 12.37 -2.93 -10.96
CA ARG A 175 11.16 -3.19 -10.18
C ARG A 175 10.09 -2.21 -10.62
N LEU A 176 8.84 -2.59 -10.46
CA LEU A 176 7.70 -1.75 -10.77
C LEU A 176 7.20 -1.07 -9.49
N ALA A 177 7.27 0.25 -9.43
CA ALA A 177 6.61 1.04 -8.40
C ALA A 177 5.27 1.52 -8.94
N SER A 178 4.20 1.29 -8.18
CA SER A 178 2.90 1.91 -8.43
C SER A 178 2.63 2.93 -7.32
N MET A 179 2.24 4.14 -7.68
CA MET A 179 1.90 5.19 -6.74
C MET A 179 0.44 5.57 -6.94
N LEU A 180 -0.33 5.53 -5.87
CA LEU A 180 -1.68 6.09 -5.78
C LEU A 180 -1.64 7.26 -4.80
N GLN A 181 -2.07 8.44 -5.23
CA GLN A 181 -2.14 9.63 -4.39
C GLN A 181 -3.52 10.27 -4.47
N ARG A 182 -4.13 10.53 -3.32
CA ARG A 182 -5.40 11.24 -3.18
C ARG A 182 -5.12 12.72 -2.91
N LYS A 183 -5.63 13.58 -3.79
CA LYS A 183 -5.59 15.03 -3.60
C LYS A 183 -6.73 15.47 -2.68
N GLY A 184 -6.55 16.61 -2.00
CA GLY A 184 -7.59 17.19 -1.13
C GLY A 184 -8.90 17.51 -1.85
N THR A 185 -8.88 17.57 -3.18
CA THR A 185 -10.06 17.75 -4.05
C THR A 185 -10.83 16.45 -4.33
N GLY A 186 -10.41 15.32 -3.76
CA GLY A 186 -10.99 13.99 -4.03
C GLY A 186 -10.44 13.30 -5.28
N LYS A 187 -9.68 14.01 -6.14
CA LYS A 187 -9.04 13.42 -7.32
C LYS A 187 -7.96 12.40 -6.92
N VAL A 188 -8.02 11.22 -7.52
CA VAL A 188 -7.00 10.17 -7.35
C VAL A 188 -6.04 10.23 -8.53
N LEU A 189 -4.75 10.36 -8.25
CA LEU A 189 -3.66 10.26 -9.22
C LEU A 189 -3.03 8.87 -9.08
N THR A 190 -2.89 8.15 -10.19
CA THR A 190 -2.15 6.90 -10.25
C THR A 190 -0.98 7.06 -11.22
N LYS A 191 0.20 6.60 -10.83
CA LYS A 191 1.40 6.55 -11.66
C LYS A 191 2.07 5.20 -11.50
N GLU A 192 2.59 4.63 -12.57
CA GLU A 192 3.46 3.45 -12.52
C GLU A 192 4.80 3.76 -13.19
N GLU A 193 5.89 3.31 -12.59
CA GLU A 193 7.24 3.61 -13.05
C GLU A 193 8.19 2.45 -12.72
N TYR A 194 9.01 2.06 -13.70
CA TYR A 194 10.12 1.16 -13.45
C TYR A 194 11.26 1.92 -12.78
N PHE A 195 11.88 1.32 -11.79
CA PHE A 195 13.03 1.90 -11.11
C PHE A 195 13.97 0.79 -10.62
N THR A 196 15.21 1.16 -10.32
CA THR A 196 16.19 0.32 -9.62
C THR A 196 16.75 1.10 -8.43
N VAL A 197 17.28 0.43 -7.42
CA VAL A 197 17.84 1.10 -6.24
C VAL A 197 19.33 0.90 -6.24
N LEU A 198 20.05 2.01 -6.40
CA LEU A 198 21.50 2.03 -6.42
C LEU A 198 22.06 1.83 -5.00
N ALA A 199 23.35 1.45 -4.91
CA ALA A 199 24.10 1.47 -3.66
C ALA A 199 23.98 2.85 -2.99
N GLY A 200 23.69 2.87 -1.69
CA GLY A 200 23.32 4.09 -0.96
C GLY A 200 21.83 4.46 -1.07
N PHE A 201 20.98 3.51 -1.44
CA PHE A 201 19.51 3.62 -1.39
C PHE A 201 18.92 4.76 -2.22
N THR A 202 19.58 5.12 -3.32
CA THR A 202 19.09 6.15 -4.24
C THR A 202 18.26 5.48 -5.34
N PRO A 203 16.96 5.81 -5.48
CA PRO A 203 16.13 5.26 -6.54
C PRO A 203 16.48 5.91 -7.87
N LYS A 204 16.70 5.10 -8.89
CA LYS A 204 16.91 5.53 -10.28
C LYS A 204 15.70 5.12 -11.12
N ALA A 205 14.96 6.10 -11.62
CA ALA A 205 13.87 5.88 -12.55
C ALA A 205 14.38 5.34 -13.89
N LEU A 206 13.72 4.32 -14.41
CA LEU A 206 14.00 3.66 -15.69
C LEU A 206 12.93 3.96 -16.75
N GLY A 207 11.83 4.61 -16.35
CA GLY A 207 10.74 5.06 -17.24
C GLY A 207 9.39 4.42 -16.90
N GLU A 208 8.33 4.91 -17.54
CA GLU A 208 6.98 4.37 -17.38
C GLU A 208 6.83 3.06 -18.17
N PRO A 209 5.99 2.11 -17.73
CA PRO A 209 5.67 0.93 -18.51
C PRO A 209 5.03 1.33 -19.85
N THR A 210 5.76 1.19 -20.95
CA THR A 210 5.19 1.31 -22.30
C THR A 210 4.17 0.19 -22.47
N GLY A 211 2.89 0.54 -22.34
CA GLY A 211 1.79 -0.41 -22.21
C GLY A 211 0.66 0.06 -21.30
N SER A 212 0.64 1.33 -20.87
CA SER A 212 -0.58 1.94 -20.36
C SER A 212 -1.65 1.88 -21.46
N VAL A 213 -2.47 0.83 -21.44
CA VAL A 213 -3.81 0.95 -22.00
C VAL A 213 -4.40 2.15 -21.28
N PRO A 214 -4.79 3.23 -22.00
CA PRO A 214 -5.57 4.27 -21.37
C PRO A 214 -6.73 3.56 -20.68
N ARG A 215 -6.91 3.80 -19.39
CA ARG A 215 -8.21 3.48 -18.80
C ARG A 215 -9.17 4.37 -19.57
N ASP A 216 -9.85 3.80 -20.56
CA ASP A 216 -10.78 4.50 -21.44
C ASP A 216 -11.85 5.15 -20.56
N GLU A 217 -11.63 6.40 -20.21
CA GLU A 217 -12.69 7.32 -19.79
C GLU A 217 -13.31 8.03 -21.00
N ASP A 218 -12.95 7.63 -22.23
CA ASP A 218 -13.55 8.11 -23.49
C ASP A 218 -13.86 6.94 -24.46
N ALA A 219 -14.47 5.87 -23.96
CA ALA A 219 -15.15 4.92 -24.83
C ALA A 219 -16.52 5.51 -25.22
N ASP A 220 -16.59 6.01 -26.46
CA ASP A 220 -17.80 6.42 -27.16
C ASP A 220 -18.96 5.42 -26.88
N PRO A 221 -20.13 5.86 -26.37
CA PRO A 221 -21.19 4.96 -25.85
C PRO A 221 -21.95 4.15 -26.93
N HIS A 222 -21.39 3.98 -28.12
CA HIS A 222 -22.03 3.29 -29.24
C HIS A 222 -21.26 2.09 -29.80
N SER A 223 -20.23 1.57 -29.11
CA SER A 223 -19.83 0.19 -29.40
C SER A 223 -20.84 -0.77 -28.78
N THR A 224 -21.82 -1.19 -29.58
CA THR A 224 -22.77 -2.24 -29.22
C THR A 224 -22.00 -3.56 -29.09
N VAL A 225 -21.49 -3.83 -27.91
CA VAL A 225 -21.02 -5.16 -27.53
C VAL A 225 -22.25 -6.08 -27.58
N ASP A 226 -22.23 -7.06 -28.49
CA ASP A 226 -23.34 -8.01 -28.63
C ASP A 226 -23.45 -8.84 -27.33
N PRO A 227 -24.49 -8.65 -26.51
CA PRO A 227 -24.60 -9.29 -25.20
C PRO A 227 -24.81 -10.81 -25.31
N THR A 228 -25.01 -11.34 -26.53
CA THR A 228 -25.18 -12.77 -26.78
C THR A 228 -23.89 -13.52 -27.11
N ALA A 229 -22.74 -12.83 -27.20
CA ALA A 229 -21.48 -13.44 -27.63
C ALA A 229 -20.92 -14.52 -26.67
N ASN A 230 -21.31 -14.52 -25.39
CA ASN A 230 -20.81 -15.47 -24.38
C ASN A 230 -21.79 -16.60 -24.02
N LEU A 231 -22.87 -16.77 -24.80
CA LEU A 231 -23.80 -17.89 -24.60
C LEU A 231 -23.34 -19.12 -25.38
N THR A 232 -23.24 -20.25 -24.68
CA THR A 232 -22.86 -21.57 -25.25
C THR A 232 -23.94 -22.18 -26.15
N PHE A 233 -25.08 -21.50 -26.30
CA PHE A 233 -26.15 -21.86 -27.24
C PHE A 233 -26.60 -20.61 -28.00
N ASN A 234 -26.70 -20.72 -29.32
CA ASN A 234 -27.11 -19.62 -30.19
C ASN A 234 -28.61 -19.35 -30.01
N LEU A 235 -28.96 -18.18 -29.45
CA LEU A 235 -30.34 -17.71 -29.29
C LEU A 235 -30.96 -17.16 -30.59
N ARG A 236 -30.16 -16.98 -31.65
CA ARG A 236 -30.62 -16.50 -32.95
C ARG A 236 -30.89 -17.70 -33.85
N LEU A 237 -32.17 -17.98 -34.10
CA LEU A 237 -32.58 -18.89 -35.17
C LEU A 237 -32.14 -18.29 -36.50
N SER A 238 -31.49 -19.08 -37.34
CA SER A 238 -31.24 -18.73 -38.75
C SER A 238 -32.56 -18.48 -39.48
N ASP A 239 -32.56 -17.73 -40.58
CA ASP A 239 -33.77 -17.47 -41.37
C ASP A 239 -34.48 -18.76 -41.82
N THR A 240 -33.71 -19.83 -42.02
CA THR A 240 -34.21 -21.17 -42.30
C THR A 240 -34.91 -21.81 -41.11
N GLU A 241 -34.35 -21.71 -39.90
CA GLU A 241 -34.95 -22.26 -38.68
C GLU A 241 -36.17 -21.47 -38.23
N ARG A 242 -36.18 -20.15 -38.43
CA ARG A 242 -37.35 -19.30 -38.14
C ARG A 242 -38.54 -19.71 -38.99
N ARG A 243 -38.34 -19.92 -40.30
CA ARG A 243 -39.38 -20.41 -41.21
C ARG A 243 -39.88 -21.81 -40.83
N ALA A 244 -38.97 -22.69 -40.38
CA ALA A 244 -39.33 -24.02 -39.93
C ALA A 244 -40.19 -24.00 -38.65
N ARG A 245 -39.88 -23.11 -37.70
CA ARG A 245 -40.68 -22.92 -36.48
C ARG A 245 -42.06 -22.35 -36.80
N ASP A 246 -42.13 -21.33 -37.66
CA ASP A 246 -43.39 -20.67 -37.99
C ASP A 246 -44.32 -21.56 -38.84
N GLY A 247 -43.76 -22.56 -39.54
CA GLY A 247 -44.52 -23.59 -40.26
C GLY A 247 -44.92 -24.80 -39.42
N MET A 248 -44.54 -24.87 -38.13
CA MET A 248 -44.86 -26.01 -37.28
C MET A 248 -46.28 -25.85 -36.68
N PRO A 249 -47.24 -26.74 -37.02
CA PRO A 249 -48.58 -26.66 -36.47
C PRO A 249 -48.54 -26.90 -34.96
N LEU A 250 -49.06 -25.94 -34.18
CA LEU A 250 -49.08 -26.05 -32.73
C LEU A 250 -50.15 -27.07 -32.28
N PRO A 251 -49.87 -27.93 -31.27
CA PRO A 251 -50.74 -29.06 -30.92
C PRO A 251 -52.11 -28.68 -30.32
N PHE A 252 -52.37 -27.40 -30.04
CA PHE A 252 -53.60 -26.95 -29.39
C PHE A 252 -54.25 -25.81 -30.15
N HIS A 253 -55.20 -26.15 -31.02
CA HIS A 253 -56.18 -25.21 -31.54
C HIS A 253 -57.42 -25.27 -30.65
N PHE A 254 -57.64 -24.27 -29.80
CA PHE A 254 -58.97 -24.05 -29.22
C PHE A 254 -59.84 -23.41 -30.30
N SER A 255 -60.65 -24.22 -30.97
CA SER A 255 -61.73 -23.75 -31.82
C SER A 255 -62.74 -22.99 -30.96
N ALA A 256 -62.79 -21.66 -31.11
CA ALA A 256 -63.90 -20.86 -30.64
C ALA A 256 -65.12 -21.13 -31.52
N GLN A 257 -65.87 -22.18 -31.19
CA GLN A 257 -67.21 -22.37 -31.71
C GLN A 257 -68.18 -21.57 -30.83
N LYS A 258 -68.98 -20.78 -31.52
CA LYS A 258 -69.99 -19.84 -31.03
C LYS A 258 -71.21 -20.55 -30.48
#